data_AF-A0AAV0DNP5-F1
#
_entry.id   AF-A0AAV0DNP5-F1
#
_cell.length_a   1.000
_cell.length_b   1.000
_cell.length_c   1.000
_cell.angle_alpha   90.00
_cell.angle_beta   90.00
_cell.angle_gamma   90.00
#
_symmetry.space_group_name_H-M   'P 1'
#
loop_
_entity.id
_entity.type
_entity.pdbx_description
1 polymer ?
#
loop_
_entity_poly.entity_id
_entity_poly.type
_entity_poly.pdbx_seq_one_letter_code
_entity_poly.pdbx_strand_id
1 'polypeptide(L)' 'MGVSVNRLSGPIPKYLGNMSTLQRIGLENNMFSGNVPRELGKLFNLERLYVLSSH' A
#
# COMPACT_ATOMS: atom_id res chain seq x y z
N MET A 1 4.15 -0.95 10.22
CA MET A 1 2.79 -0.62 10.66
C MET A 1 1.82 -1.24 9.67
N GLY A 2 1.18 -2.34 10.04
CA GLY A 2 0.22 -3.03 9.17
C GLY A 2 -1.20 -2.60 9.53
N VAL A 3 -1.98 -2.21 8.53
CA VAL A 3 -3.43 -1.95 8.65
C VAL A 3 -4.22 -3.17 8.13
N SER A 4 -3.68 -4.37 8.35
CA SER A 4 -4.07 -5.65 7.73
C SER A 4 -5.46 -6.18 8.08
N VAL A 5 -6.25 -5.47 8.89
CA VAL A 5 -7.65 -5.80 9.19
C VAL A 5 -8.43 -4.51 9.41
N ASN A 6 -8.64 -3.73 8.34
CA ASN A 6 -9.50 -2.57 8.43
C ASN A 6 -10.44 -2.52 7.23
N ARG A 7 -11.64 -1.98 7.45
CA ARG A 7 -12.60 -1.71 6.37
C ARG A 7 -12.22 -0.43 5.61
N LEU A 8 -10.93 -0.14 5.43
CA LEU A 8 -10.47 1.04 4.71
C LEU A 8 -10.83 0.88 3.24
N SER A 9 -11.40 1.92 2.66
CA SER A 9 -11.87 1.94 1.27
C SER A 9 -11.37 3.18 0.53
N GLY A 10 -11.56 3.20 -0.78
CA GLY A 10 -11.04 4.25 -1.67
C GLY A 10 -9.64 3.93 -2.22
N PRO A 11 -8.95 4.88 -2.86
CA PRO A 11 -7.63 4.64 -3.45
C PRO A 11 -6.52 4.60 -2.41
N ILE A 12 -5.46 3.83 -2.71
CA ILE A 12 -4.24 3.85 -1.91
C ILE A 12 -3.64 5.26 -1.95
N PRO A 13 -3.32 5.88 -0.81
CA PRO A 13 -2.85 7.26 -0.81
C PRO A 13 -1.44 7.42 -1.40
N LYS A 14 -1.28 8.36 -2.34
CA LYS A 14 0.01 8.67 -2.99
C LYS A 14 1.11 9.14 -2.04
N TYR A 15 0.76 9.72 -0.88
CA TYR A 15 1.74 10.22 0.10
C TYR A 15 2.59 9.10 0.71
N LEU A 16 2.12 7.84 0.65
CA LEU A 16 2.90 6.69 1.09
C LEU A 16 4.23 6.58 0.34
N GLY A 17 4.31 7.07 -0.91
CA GLY A 17 5.55 7.12 -1.69
C GLY A 17 6.61 8.09 -1.15
N ASN A 18 6.28 8.97 -0.21
CA ASN A 18 7.24 9.86 0.44
C ASN A 18 7.89 9.24 1.69
N MET A 19 7.42 8.07 2.13
CA MET A 19 7.93 7.41 3.33
C MET A 19 9.13 6.53 2.99
N SER A 20 10.25 7.16 2.61
CA SER A 20 11.46 6.51 2.06
C SER A 20 12.09 5.41 2.92
N THR A 21 11.76 5.35 4.22
CA THR A 21 12.24 4.34 5.16
C THR A 21 11.35 3.08 5.22
N LEU A 22 10.21 3.05 4.53
CA LEU A 22 9.32 1.90 4.54
C LEU A 22 9.96 0.70 3.86
N GLN A 23 10.03 -0.41 4.59
CA GLN A 23 10.48 -1.70 4.09
C GLN A 23 9.33 -2.66 3.77
N ARG A 24 8.19 -2.50 4.46
CA ARG A 24 7.05 -3.41 4.32
C ARG A 24 5.75 -2.64 4.37
N ILE A 25 4.91 -2.85 3.36
CA ILE A 25 3.57 -2.28 3.25
C ILE A 25 2.57 -3.43 3.18
N GLY A 26 1.66 -3.47 4.16
CA GLY A 26 0.54 -4.41 4.19
C GLY A 26 -0.78 -3.68 3.96
N LEU A 27 -1.38 -3.92 2.79
CA LEU A 27 -2.69 -3.38 2.38
C LEU A 27 -3.71 -4.50 2.14
N GLU A 28 -3.31 -5.76 2.35
CA GLU A 28 -4.16 -6.93 2.31
C GLU A 28 -5.38 -6.77 3.25
N ASN A 29 -6.49 -7.41 2.88
CA ASN A 29 -7.74 -7.41 3.66
C ASN A 29 -8.32 -6.02 3.95
N ASN A 30 -8.12 -5.07 3.03
CA ASN A 30 -8.83 -3.80 2.99
C ASN A 30 -9.70 -3.74 1.71
N MET A 31 -10.57 -2.74 1.61
CA MET A 31 -11.45 -2.49 0.47
C MET A 31 -10.89 -1.37 -0.43
N PHE A 32 -9.57 -1.30 -0.57
CA PHE A 32 -8.95 -0.31 -1.47
C PHE A 32 -9.36 -0.59 -2.92
N SER A 33 -9.58 0.46 -3.69
CA SER A 33 -10.04 0.41 -5.09
C SER A 33 -9.17 1.31 -5.98
N GLY A 34 -9.15 1.03 -7.28
CA GLY A 34 -8.26 1.72 -8.22
C GLY A 34 -6.84 1.15 -8.24
N ASN A 35 -5.94 1.87 -8.92
CA ASN A 35 -4.58 1.37 -9.20
C ASN A 35 -3.63 1.58 -8.02
N VAL A 36 -2.62 0.72 -7.93
CA VAL A 36 -1.45 0.95 -7.07
C VAL A 36 -0.74 2.24 -7.51
N PRO A 37 -0.51 3.23 -6.62
CA PRO A 37 0.11 4.48 -6.99
C PRO A 37 1.55 4.27 -7.44
N ARG A 38 1.92 4.85 -8.58
CA ARG A 38 3.32 4.82 -9.08
C ARG A 38 4.30 5.43 -8.08
N GLU A 39 3.83 6.30 -7.20
CA GLU A 39 4.62 6.93 -6.15
C GLU A 39 5.21 5.92 -5.18
N LEU A 40 4.60 4.73 -5.02
CA LEU A 40 5.20 3.63 -4.25
C LEU A 40 6.51 3.12 -4.88
N GLY A 41 6.72 3.35 -6.18
CA GLY A 41 8.00 3.08 -6.85
C GLY A 41 9.17 3.94 -6.37
N LYS A 42 8.91 5.01 -5.58
CA LYS A 42 9.96 5.82 -4.94
C LYS A 42 10.51 5.20 -3.66
N LEU A 43 9.88 4.12 -3.17
CA LEU A 43 10.28 3.47 -1.93
C LEU A 43 11.42 2.50 -2.19
N PHE A 44 12.64 3.03 -2.33
CA PHE A 44 13.84 2.24 -2.63
C PHE A 44 14.17 1.17 -1.59
N ASN A 45 13.72 1.35 -0.35
CA ASN A 45 13.93 0.39 0.73
C ASN A 45 12.78 -0.64 0.85
N LEU A 46 11.75 -0.57 0.00
CA LEU A 46 10.59 -1.46 0.09
C LEU A 46 10.96 -2.88 -0.34
N GLU A 47 10.92 -3.81 0.60
CA GLU A 47 11.19 -5.23 0.39
C GLU A 47 9.92 -6.01 0.07
N ARG A 48 8.79 -5.62 0.69
CA ARG A 48 7.53 -6.36 0.57
C ARG A 48 6.34 -5.42 0.45
N LEU A 49 5.56 -5.64 -0.60
CA LEU A 49 4.27 -5.00 -0.84
C LEU A 49 3.21 -6.08 -0.92
N TYR A 50 2.29 -6.08 0.03
CA TYR A 50 1.13 -6.97 0.04
C TYR A 50 -0.09 -6.15 -0.39
N VAL A 51 -0.64 -6.46 -1.56
CA VAL A 51 -1.88 -5.88 -2.08
C VAL A 51 -2.87 -7.02 -2.34
N LEU A 52 -4.14 -6.81 -2.01
CA LEU A 52 -5.19 -7.80 -2.29
C LEU A 52 -5.53 -7.76 -3.79
N SER A 53 -5.29 -8.86 -4.53
CA SER A 53 -5.92 -9.07 -5.84
C SER A 53 -7.34 -9.57 -5.61
N SER A 54 -8.32 -8.68 -5.64
CA SER A 54 -9.71 -9.11 -5.82
C SER A 54 -9.92 -9.24 -7.33
N HIS A 55 -10.27 -10.46 -7.78
CA HIS A 55 -10.80 -10.68 -9.13
C HIS A 55 -12.13 -9.94 -9.30
#